data_AF-A0A0H4W8V4-F1
#
_entry.id   AF-A0A0H4W8V4-F1
#
_cell.length_a   1.000
_cell.length_b   1.000
_cell.length_c   1.000
_cell.angle_alpha   90.00
_cell.angle_beta   90.00
_cell.angle_gamma   90.00
#
_symmetry.space_group_name_H-M   'P 1'
#
loop_
_entity.id
_entity.type
_entity.pdbx_description
1 polymer ?
#
loop_
_entity_poly.entity_id
_entity_poly.type
_entity_poly.pdbx_seq_one_letter_code
_entity_poly.pdbx_strand_id
1 'polypeptide(L)'
;MSMKSLPVLVFASLVLMGCAHTENLSSEQTPQFSAPFTLALEKPVTVGNLVVKLQKVEDSRCPMNAMCIRQGSAITYLQLQDTRGNEATKTLYLGDALPAPDNRGMRSADTVLVSMGPRQYQLILSEVQPYPNTANTSPAEKTAKIEVRAL
;
A
#
# COMPACT_ATOMS: atom_id res chain seq x y z
N MET A 1 84.48 17.80 33.59
CA MET A 1 84.23 16.85 32.48
C MET A 1 82.80 17.06 32.03
N SER A 2 82.49 17.92 31.06
CA SER A 2 82.87 17.97 29.63
C SER A 2 82.04 17.03 28.76
N MET A 3 81.19 17.65 27.91
CA MET A 3 80.74 17.25 26.57
C MET A 3 79.82 16.01 26.45
N LYS A 4 78.86 15.91 25.52
CA LYS A 4 78.61 16.60 24.25
C LYS A 4 77.18 16.30 23.77
N SER A 5 76.67 17.19 22.92
CA SER A 5 75.37 17.26 22.23
C SER A 5 75.27 16.45 20.93
N LEU A 6 74.02 16.08 20.54
CA LEU A 6 73.36 15.85 19.21
C LEU A 6 74.10 15.06 18.08
N PRO A 7 73.44 14.43 17.05
CA PRO A 7 72.15 14.82 16.42
C PRO A 7 71.15 13.71 15.96
N VAL A 8 69.90 14.16 15.81
CA VAL A 8 68.91 13.96 14.72
C VAL A 8 69.15 12.84 13.70
N LEU A 9 68.18 11.92 13.56
CA LEU A 9 67.78 11.42 12.24
C LEU A 9 66.26 11.27 12.13
N VAL A 10 65.75 11.98 11.12
CA VAL A 10 64.38 12.13 10.68
C VAL A 10 63.93 10.88 9.93
N PHE A 11 62.80 10.29 10.33
CA PHE A 11 61.90 9.56 9.43
C PHE A 11 60.48 9.97 9.85
N ALA A 12 59.96 11.04 9.24
CA ALA A 12 59.21 11.00 7.98
C ALA A 12 57.95 10.14 8.12
N SER A 13 56.91 10.85 8.54
CA SER A 13 55.50 10.49 8.60
C SER A 13 55.00 9.82 7.32
N LEU A 14 54.19 8.77 7.46
CA LEU A 14 53.10 8.52 6.53
C LEU A 14 51.86 8.09 7.33
N VAL A 15 51.16 9.11 7.83
CA VAL A 15 49.80 8.99 8.34
C VAL A 15 48.90 8.85 7.12
N LEU A 16 48.45 7.63 6.82
CA LEU A 16 47.32 7.44 5.91
C LEU A 16 46.03 7.76 6.68
N MET A 17 45.64 9.03 6.61
CA MET A 17 44.26 9.48 6.80
C MET A 17 43.41 8.83 5.71
N GLY A 18 42.73 7.74 6.05
CA GLY A 18 41.57 7.26 5.30
C GLY A 18 40.37 8.12 5.64
N CYS A 19 40.09 9.13 4.83
CA CYS A 19 38.84 9.88 4.88
C CYS A 19 37.84 9.33 3.87
N ALA A 20 36.57 9.42 4.28
CA ALA A 20 35.35 9.22 3.52
C ALA A 20 35.03 7.74 3.23
N HIS A 21 33.84 7.23 3.55
CA HIS A 21 32.56 7.87 3.36
C HIS A 21 31.58 7.32 4.40
N THR A 22 30.94 8.20 5.17
CA THR A 22 29.77 7.84 5.96
C THR A 22 28.65 7.53 4.98
N GLU A 23 28.50 6.27 4.60
CA GLU A 23 27.24 5.80 4.04
C GLU A 23 26.24 5.68 5.18
N ASN A 24 25.68 6.83 5.56
CA ASN A 24 24.30 6.90 6.02
C ASN A 24 23.43 6.42 4.86
N LEU A 25 23.40 5.10 4.64
CA LEU A 25 22.21 4.47 4.07
C LEU A 25 21.19 4.42 5.20
N SER A 26 20.69 5.61 5.57
CA SER A 26 19.26 5.72 5.76
C SER A 26 18.70 5.23 4.44
N SER A 27 18.39 3.94 4.38
CA SER A 27 17.35 3.48 3.50
C SER A 27 16.14 4.27 3.97
N GLU A 28 15.95 5.44 3.37
CA GLU A 28 14.63 5.96 3.11
C GLU A 28 13.97 4.82 2.34
N GLN A 29 13.43 3.85 3.08
CA GLN A 29 12.50 2.87 2.55
C GLN A 29 11.33 3.73 2.11
N THR A 30 11.44 4.27 0.89
CA THR A 30 10.32 4.78 0.15
C THR A 30 9.29 3.67 0.26
N PRO A 31 8.19 3.89 0.99
CA PRO A 31 7.29 2.81 1.23
C PRO A 31 6.76 2.35 -0.11
N GLN A 32 6.74 1.03 -0.29
CA GLN A 32 6.61 0.40 -1.60
C GLN A 32 5.16 0.54 -2.12
N PHE A 33 4.78 1.76 -2.50
CA PHE A 33 3.47 2.20 -3.02
C PHE A 33 3.21 1.71 -4.47
N SER A 34 3.62 0.49 -4.82
CA SER A 34 3.56 0.05 -6.23
C SER A 34 3.17 -1.40 -6.46
N ALA A 35 3.27 -2.27 -5.46
CA ALA A 35 2.81 -3.65 -5.62
C ALA A 35 1.38 -3.79 -5.07
N PRO A 36 0.45 -4.39 -5.83
CA PRO A 36 -0.84 -4.78 -5.28
C PRO A 36 -0.68 -5.75 -4.09
N PHE A 37 -1.48 -5.57 -3.06
CA PHE A 37 -1.52 -6.40 -1.86
C PHE A 37 -2.97 -6.80 -1.53
N THR A 38 -3.12 -7.88 -0.77
CA THR A 38 -4.45 -8.39 -0.39
C THR A 38 -4.81 -7.92 1.01
N LEU A 39 -5.98 -7.29 1.13
CA LEU A 39 -6.61 -6.98 2.40
C LEU A 39 -7.61 -8.06 2.79
N ALA A 40 -7.53 -8.52 4.02
CA ALA A 40 -8.59 -9.30 4.66
C ALA A 40 -9.51 -8.38 5.46
N LEU A 41 -10.76 -8.80 5.69
CA LEU A 41 -11.74 -8.02 6.42
C LEU A 41 -11.24 -7.67 7.83
N GLU A 42 -11.40 -6.39 8.18
CA GLU A 42 -11.05 -5.81 9.49
C GLU A 42 -9.59 -6.02 9.93
N LYS A 43 -8.69 -6.40 9.01
CA LYS A 43 -7.25 -6.56 9.26
C LYS A 43 -6.48 -5.45 8.55
N PRO A 44 -6.07 -4.38 9.28
CA PRO A 44 -5.36 -3.27 8.68
C PRO A 44 -3.98 -3.68 8.15
N VAL A 45 -3.55 -3.04 7.07
CA VAL A 45 -2.20 -3.15 6.50
C VAL A 45 -1.60 -1.76 6.38
N THR A 46 -0.35 -1.62 6.83
CA THR A 46 0.40 -0.37 6.68
C THR A 46 1.12 -0.34 5.34
N VAL A 47 0.85 0.69 4.54
CA VAL A 47 1.52 0.98 3.28
C VAL A 47 2.10 2.38 3.38
N GLY A 48 3.38 2.44 3.72
CA GLY A 48 4.04 3.69 4.07
C GLY A 48 3.45 4.38 5.27
N ASN A 49 3.02 5.62 5.08
CA ASN A 49 2.43 6.43 6.12
C ASN A 49 0.90 6.32 6.15
N LEU A 50 0.32 5.32 5.48
CA LEU A 50 -1.10 5.02 5.49
C LEU A 50 -1.36 3.66 6.11
N VAL A 51 -2.33 3.60 7.01
CA VAL A 51 -2.99 2.36 7.41
C VAL A 51 -4.23 2.21 6.53
N VAL A 52 -4.34 1.08 5.84
CA VAL A 52 -5.48 0.75 4.96
C VAL A 52 -6.19 -0.46 5.51
N LYS A 53 -7.50 -0.36 5.69
CA LYS A 53 -8.35 -1.44 6.23
C LYS A 53 -9.55 -1.68 5.34
N LEU A 54 -9.77 -2.94 4.97
CA LEU A 54 -11.01 -3.38 4.34
C LEU A 54 -12.08 -3.53 5.43
N GLN A 55 -12.98 -2.56 5.53
CA GLN A 55 -14.04 -2.57 6.55
C GLN A 55 -15.17 -3.54 6.19
N LYS A 56 -15.60 -3.49 4.92
CA LYS A 56 -16.79 -4.20 4.48
C LYS A 56 -16.69 -4.59 3.01
N VAL A 57 -17.30 -5.72 2.69
CA VAL A 57 -17.52 -6.17 1.32
C VAL A 57 -19.00 -6.52 1.15
N GLU A 58 -19.66 -5.94 0.14
CA GLU A 58 -20.98 -6.34 -0.32
C GLU A 58 -20.83 -6.96 -1.71
N ASP A 59 -21.14 -8.24 -1.86
CA ASP A 59 -20.89 -8.97 -3.10
C ASP A 59 -22.19 -9.57 -3.63
N SER A 60 -22.77 -8.88 -4.60
CA SER A 60 -24.00 -9.25 -5.31
C SER A 60 -23.73 -9.84 -6.69
N ARG A 61 -22.45 -10.11 -7.01
CA ARG A 61 -22.08 -10.60 -8.33
C ARG A 61 -22.80 -11.91 -8.63
N CYS A 62 -23.26 -12.07 -9.86
CA CYS A 62 -23.89 -13.29 -10.33
C CYS A 62 -22.95 -14.47 -10.03
N PRO A 63 -23.38 -15.48 -9.26
CA PRO A 63 -22.54 -16.62 -8.95
C PRO A 63 -22.01 -17.30 -10.20
N MET A 64 -20.77 -17.80 -10.14
CA MET A 64 -20.09 -18.34 -11.32
C MET A 64 -20.79 -19.56 -11.94
N ASN A 65 -21.70 -20.19 -11.20
CA ASN A 65 -22.48 -21.35 -11.59
C ASN A 65 -23.99 -21.07 -11.64
N ALA A 66 -24.39 -19.81 -11.83
CA ALA A 66 -25.77 -19.39 -11.97
C ALA A 66 -26.00 -18.62 -13.28
N MET A 67 -27.24 -18.62 -13.76
CA MET A 67 -27.70 -17.79 -14.86
C MET A 67 -28.45 -16.60 -14.28
N CYS A 68 -27.92 -15.38 -14.46
CA CYS A 68 -28.53 -14.16 -13.95
C CYS A 68 -28.88 -13.19 -15.08
N ILE A 69 -29.90 -12.35 -14.85
CA ILE A 69 -30.26 -11.25 -15.77
C ILE A 69 -29.25 -10.10 -15.69
N ARG A 70 -28.60 -9.91 -14.55
CA ARG A 70 -27.56 -8.90 -14.29
C ARG A 70 -26.33 -9.55 -13.68
N GLN A 71 -25.16 -8.97 -13.93
CA GLN A 71 -23.90 -9.48 -13.38
C GLN A 71 -23.65 -9.04 -11.95
N GLY A 72 -24.32 -7.98 -11.48
CA GLY A 72 -24.18 -7.48 -10.12
C GLY A 72 -22.79 -6.87 -9.89
N SER A 73 -22.47 -6.57 -8.64
CA SER A 73 -21.21 -5.92 -8.28
C SER A 73 -20.65 -6.39 -6.94
N ALA A 74 -19.32 -6.31 -6.80
CA ALA A 74 -18.63 -6.43 -5.54
C ALA A 74 -18.16 -5.04 -5.10
N ILE A 75 -18.69 -4.57 -3.98
CA ILE A 75 -18.48 -3.25 -3.41
C ILE A 75 -17.59 -3.41 -2.18
N THR A 76 -16.52 -2.62 -2.11
CA THR A 76 -15.57 -2.61 -1.00
C THR A 76 -15.57 -1.25 -0.33
N TYR A 77 -15.45 -1.24 1.00
CA TYR A 77 -15.33 -0.04 1.81
C TYR A 77 -13.94 -0.04 2.44
N LEU A 78 -13.06 0.84 1.98
CA LEU A 78 -11.70 0.98 2.48
C LEU A 78 -11.63 2.17 3.42
N GLN A 79 -11.24 1.91 4.67
CA GLN A 79 -10.85 2.96 5.61
C GLN A 79 -9.35 3.20 5.49
N LEU A 80 -8.97 4.47 5.43
CA LEU A 80 -7.60 4.94 5.43
C LEU A 80 -7.38 5.81 6.64
N GLN A 81 -6.22 5.67 7.26
CA GLN A 81 -5.75 6.53 8.33
C GLN A 81 -4.31 6.94 8.05
N ASP A 82 -3.98 8.23 8.16
CA ASP A 82 -2.59 8.70 8.09
C ASP A 82 -1.94 8.81 9.48
N THR A 83 -0.62 9.00 9.51
CA THR A 83 0.15 9.13 10.76
C THR A 83 -0.22 10.33 11.63
N ARG A 84 -1.04 11.27 11.12
CA ARG A 84 -1.53 12.44 11.86
C ARG A 84 -2.96 12.24 12.36
N GLY A 85 -3.53 11.05 12.16
CA GLY A 85 -4.89 10.71 12.56
C GLY A 85 -5.97 11.22 11.61
N ASN A 86 -5.63 11.68 10.40
CA ASN A 86 -6.65 11.96 9.40
C ASN A 86 -7.25 10.63 8.91
N GLU A 87 -8.58 10.58 8.81
CA GLU A 87 -9.29 9.39 8.34
C GLU A 87 -10.15 9.68 7.11
N ALA A 88 -10.27 8.69 6.24
CA ALA A 88 -11.17 8.73 5.11
C ALA A 88 -11.71 7.33 4.81
N THR A 89 -12.97 7.23 4.40
CA THR A 89 -13.53 5.99 3.85
C THR A 89 -13.81 6.18 2.36
N LYS A 90 -13.44 5.18 1.56
CA LYS A 90 -13.65 5.17 0.11
C LYS A 90 -14.34 3.90 -0.35
N THR A 91 -15.26 4.06 -1.28
CA THR A 91 -16.01 2.97 -1.92
C THR A 91 -15.42 2.67 -3.29
N LEU A 92 -14.97 1.44 -3.50
CA LEU A 92 -14.54 0.92 -4.80
C LEU A 92 -15.39 -0.28 -5.17
N TYR A 93 -15.65 -0.50 -6.46
CA TYR A 93 -16.45 -1.64 -6.89
C TYR A 93 -15.97 -2.33 -8.16
N LEU A 94 -16.29 -3.62 -8.30
CA LEU A 94 -16.10 -4.40 -9.52
C LEU A 94 -17.46 -4.87 -10.05
N GLY A 95 -17.62 -5.02 -11.36
CA GLY A 95 -18.85 -5.48 -12.01
C GLY A 95 -19.72 -4.33 -12.51
N ASP A 96 -21.04 -4.52 -12.43
CA ASP A 96 -22.05 -3.58 -12.91
C ASP A 96 -21.92 -2.20 -12.24
N ALA A 97 -22.34 -1.17 -12.97
CA ALA A 97 -22.37 0.20 -12.47
C ALA A 97 -23.26 0.34 -11.24
N LEU A 98 -22.78 1.06 -10.23
CA LEU A 98 -23.59 1.44 -9.08
C LEU A 98 -24.62 2.52 -9.43
N PRO A 99 -25.66 2.72 -8.61
CA PRO A 99 -26.53 3.88 -8.72
C PRO A 99 -25.77 5.20 -8.57
N ALA A 100 -26.35 6.29 -9.07
CA ALA A 100 -25.84 7.63 -8.79
C ALA A 100 -25.83 7.91 -7.27
N PRO A 101 -24.86 8.66 -6.73
CA PRO A 101 -23.81 9.40 -7.46
C PRO A 101 -22.55 8.57 -7.78
N ASP A 102 -22.45 7.33 -7.28
CA ASP A 102 -21.25 6.50 -7.42
C ASP A 102 -21.13 5.79 -8.77
N ASN A 103 -22.08 6.00 -9.67
CA ASN A 103 -22.07 5.44 -11.01
C ASN A 103 -20.82 5.88 -11.76
N ARG A 104 -19.94 4.91 -11.98
CA ARG A 104 -18.68 5.04 -12.69
C ARG A 104 -18.63 4.08 -13.90
N GLY A 105 -19.76 3.51 -14.32
CA GLY A 105 -19.84 2.50 -15.37
C GLY A 105 -19.46 1.08 -14.89
N MET A 106 -19.39 0.12 -15.81
CA MET A 106 -18.90 -1.22 -15.51
C MET A 106 -17.40 -1.20 -15.21
N ARG A 107 -16.94 -1.93 -14.18
CA ARG A 107 -15.54 -1.90 -13.70
C ARG A 107 -14.94 -3.29 -13.59
N SER A 108 -13.89 -3.56 -14.37
CA SER A 108 -13.00 -4.73 -14.15
C SER A 108 -11.88 -4.42 -13.16
N ALA A 109 -11.54 -3.14 -13.02
CA ALA A 109 -10.81 -2.54 -11.92
C ALA A 109 -11.43 -1.17 -11.66
N ASP A 110 -11.36 -0.70 -10.41
CA ASP A 110 -11.88 0.62 -10.05
C ASP A 110 -10.82 1.44 -9.34
N THR A 111 -10.76 2.72 -9.69
CA THR A 111 -9.75 3.65 -9.18
C THR A 111 -10.45 4.86 -8.59
N VAL A 112 -10.10 5.20 -7.35
CA VAL A 112 -10.61 6.38 -6.66
C VAL A 112 -9.47 7.21 -6.09
N LEU A 113 -9.67 8.52 -6.07
CA LEU A 113 -8.73 9.47 -5.47
C LEU A 113 -9.10 9.73 -4.01
N VAL A 114 -8.08 9.85 -3.16
CA VAL A 114 -8.23 10.24 -1.76
C VAL A 114 -7.14 11.21 -1.36
N SER A 115 -7.53 12.25 -0.63
CA SER A 115 -6.59 13.18 0.00
C SER A 115 -6.48 12.85 1.48
N MET A 116 -5.26 12.67 1.98
CA MET A 116 -4.95 12.45 3.39
C MET A 116 -4.06 13.61 3.86
N GLY A 117 -4.70 14.66 4.38
CA GLY A 117 -4.09 15.98 4.55
C GLY A 117 -3.56 16.56 3.23
N PRO A 118 -2.26 16.92 3.11
CA PRO A 118 -1.70 17.52 1.90
C PRO A 118 -1.26 16.49 0.85
N ARG A 119 -1.38 15.18 1.14
CA ARG A 119 -0.96 14.11 0.23
C ARG A 119 -2.18 13.56 -0.49
N GLN A 120 -2.03 13.24 -1.77
CA GLN A 120 -3.06 12.62 -2.58
C GLN A 120 -2.63 11.21 -2.98
N TYR A 121 -3.59 10.29 -3.03
CA TYR A 121 -3.36 8.90 -3.39
C TYR A 121 -4.41 8.43 -4.39
N GLN A 122 -4.01 7.49 -5.25
CA GLN A 122 -4.91 6.61 -5.98
C GLN A 122 -5.04 5.28 -5.25
N LEU A 123 -6.28 4.85 -5.04
CA LEU A 123 -6.61 3.50 -4.59
C LEU A 123 -7.16 2.74 -5.78
N ILE A 124 -6.65 1.54 -6.03
CA ILE A 124 -7.06 0.71 -7.16
C ILE A 124 -7.53 -0.64 -6.61
N LEU A 125 -8.80 -0.98 -6.85
CA LEU A 125 -9.34 -2.31 -6.60
C LEU A 125 -9.25 -3.12 -7.89
N SER A 126 -8.65 -4.30 -7.81
CA SER A 126 -8.50 -5.20 -8.97
C SER A 126 -9.16 -6.56 -8.77
N GLU A 127 -9.43 -6.96 -7.53
CA GLU A 127 -9.99 -8.28 -7.24
C GLU A 127 -10.75 -8.31 -5.92
N VAL A 128 -11.83 -9.10 -5.86
CA VAL A 128 -12.55 -9.47 -4.62
C VAL A 128 -12.78 -10.98 -4.62
N GLN A 129 -12.28 -11.66 -3.59
CA GLN A 129 -12.34 -13.12 -3.46
C GLN A 129 -12.93 -13.55 -2.11
N PRO A 130 -13.50 -14.77 -2.00
CA PRO A 130 -13.82 -15.67 -3.12
C PRO A 130 -14.94 -15.10 -4.00
N TYR A 131 -14.96 -15.40 -5.29
CA TYR A 131 -16.10 -15.08 -6.16
C TYR A 131 -17.36 -15.88 -5.73
N PRO A 132 -18.59 -15.31 -5.79
CA PRO A 132 -19.80 -16.03 -5.38
C PRO A 132 -20.01 -17.37 -6.13
N ASN A 133 -20.42 -18.41 -5.38
CA ASN A 133 -20.67 -19.74 -5.90
C ASN A 133 -21.83 -20.37 -5.12
N THR A 134 -22.90 -20.82 -5.81
CA THR A 134 -24.08 -21.38 -5.15
C THR A 134 -23.85 -22.76 -4.51
N ALA A 135 -22.79 -23.45 -4.91
CA ALA A 135 -22.41 -24.73 -4.30
C ALA A 135 -21.68 -24.56 -2.96
N ASN A 136 -21.17 -23.37 -2.65
CA ASN A 136 -20.45 -23.10 -1.41
C ASN A 136 -21.34 -22.36 -0.41
N THR A 137 -21.92 -23.12 0.53
CA THR A 137 -22.83 -22.60 1.56
C THR A 137 -22.10 -21.93 2.73
N SER A 138 -20.77 -22.09 2.85
CA SER A 138 -19.94 -21.46 3.87
C SER A 138 -18.64 -20.95 3.22
N PRO A 139 -18.71 -19.88 2.42
CA PRO A 139 -17.55 -19.33 1.76
C PRO A 139 -16.55 -18.77 2.78
N ALA A 140 -15.26 -18.84 2.43
CA ALA A 140 -14.21 -18.17 3.18
C ALA A 140 -14.48 -16.65 3.26
N GLU A 141 -13.90 -16.02 4.29
CA GLU A 141 -13.98 -14.58 4.48
C GLU A 141 -13.50 -13.82 3.23
N LYS A 142 -14.20 -12.72 2.92
CA LYS A 142 -13.88 -11.91 1.74
C LYS A 142 -12.53 -11.21 1.91
N THR A 143 -11.82 -11.10 0.80
CA THR A 143 -10.57 -10.35 0.66
C THR A 143 -10.65 -9.45 -0.57
N ALA A 144 -9.86 -8.39 -0.58
CA ALA A 144 -9.77 -7.45 -1.70
C ALA A 144 -8.30 -7.22 -2.09
N LYS A 145 -8.00 -7.27 -3.38
CA LYS A 145 -6.66 -6.95 -3.91
C LYS A 145 -6.59 -5.47 -4.27
N ILE A 146 -5.82 -4.73 -3.49
CA ILE A 146 -5.70 -3.27 -3.55
C ILE A 146 -4.28 -2.87 -3.96
N GLU A 147 -4.16 -1.82 -4.77
CA GLU A 147 -2.92 -1.09 -4.98
C GLU A 147 -3.11 0.35 -4.51
N VAL A 148 -2.08 0.93 -3.87
CA VAL A 148 -2.07 2.32 -3.40
C VAL A 148 -0.90 3.02 -4.05
N ARG A 149 -1.17 4.10 -4.79
CA ARG A 149 -0.15 4.94 -5.43
C ARG A 149 -0.20 6.35 -4.84
N ALA A 150 0.95 6.88 -4.43
CA ALA A 150 1.06 8.31 -4.13
C ALA A 150 1.07 9.12 -5.44
N LEU A 151 0.48 10.32 -5.40
CA LEU A 151 0.47 11.28 -6.51
C LEU A 151 1.37 12.49 -6.23
#